data_AF-A0AAQ0C0B4-F1
#
_entry.id   AF-A0AAQ0C0B4-F1
#
_cell.length_a   1.000
_cell.length_b   1.000
_cell.length_c   1.000
_cell.angle_alpha   90.00
_cell.angle_beta   90.00
_cell.angle_gamma   90.00
#
_symmetry.space_group_name_H-M   'P 1'
#
loop_
_entity.id
_entity.type
_entity.pdbx_description
1 polymer ?
#
loop_
_entity_poly.entity_id
_entity_poly.type
_entity_poly.pdbx_seq_one_letter_code
_entity_poly.pdbx_strand_id
1 'polypeptide(L)'
;MTLLATASALLPTVAGLLDRLIPDPEQKARAQVELLRLQQDGAFKELDAALQINLAQAKINEIEAASQSGLQAGWRPLAGYVCVAGLAYEFLVRPLLPWLLTVAGAVDVPPLPSLDDVLFELVFGMLGLGTLRTADRWKRVTAITSNTWPGR
;
A
#
# COMPACT_ATOMS: atom_id res chain seq x y z
N MET A 1 -4.87 8.22 -19.04
CA MET A 1 -5.02 6.75 -19.14
C MET A 1 -5.73 6.35 -20.44
N THR A 2 -5.40 6.94 -21.60
CA THR A 2 -6.20 6.73 -22.84
C THR A 2 -5.42 6.72 -24.16
N LEU A 3 -4.10 6.97 -24.17
CA LEU A 3 -3.31 6.99 -25.43
C LEU A 3 -2.44 5.74 -25.64
N LEU A 4 -2.07 5.03 -24.57
CA LEU A 4 -1.30 3.78 -24.65
C LEU A 4 -2.22 2.56 -24.82
N ALA A 5 -3.41 2.59 -24.21
CA ALA A 5 -4.42 1.55 -24.37
C ALA A 5 -4.90 1.42 -25.83
N THR A 6 -5.00 2.56 -26.52
CA THR A 6 -5.34 2.61 -27.95
C THR A 6 -4.19 2.10 -28.82
N ALA A 7 -2.93 2.36 -28.45
CA ALA A 7 -1.76 1.80 -29.14
C ALA A 7 -1.72 0.27 -29.05
N SER A 8 -1.97 -0.31 -27.87
CA SER A 8 -2.08 -1.77 -27.70
C SER A 8 -3.25 -2.41 -28.47
N ALA A 9 -4.33 -1.67 -28.70
CA ALA A 9 -5.46 -2.13 -29.50
C ALA A 9 -5.21 -2.09 -31.02
N LEU A 10 -4.23 -1.29 -31.47
CA LEU A 10 -3.84 -1.15 -32.88
C LEU A 10 -2.76 -2.16 -33.31
N LEU A 11 -2.04 -2.75 -32.35
CA LEU A 11 -1.04 -3.80 -32.60
C LEU A 11 -1.54 -4.99 -33.44
N PRO A 12 -2.72 -5.61 -33.20
CA PRO A 12 -3.17 -6.75 -34.02
C PRO A 12 -3.50 -6.34 -35.47
N THR A 13 -3.98 -5.13 -35.67
CA THR A 13 -4.31 -4.58 -37.00
C THR A 13 -3.06 -4.27 -37.81
N VAL A 14 -2.00 -3.77 -37.15
CA VAL A 14 -0.68 -3.54 -37.76
C VAL A 14 0.04 -4.87 -38.03
N ALA A 15 -0.10 -5.87 -37.15
CA ALA A 15 0.47 -7.21 -37.34
C ALA A 15 -0.13 -7.92 -38.56
N GLY A 16 -1.45 -7.82 -38.77
CA GLY A 16 -2.13 -8.39 -39.95
C GLY A 16 -1.74 -7.72 -41.27
N LEU A 17 -1.34 -6.45 -41.25
CA LEU A 17 -0.82 -5.73 -42.43
C LEU A 17 0.67 -6.05 -42.69
N LEU A 18 1.47 -6.25 -41.63
CA LEU A 18 2.87 -6.70 -41.75
C LEU A 18 2.97 -8.14 -42.30
N ASP A 19 2.03 -9.02 -41.93
CA ASP A 19 1.99 -10.41 -42.41
C ASP A 19 1.77 -10.52 -43.92
N ARG A 20 1.13 -9.51 -44.54
CA ARG A 20 0.96 -9.45 -46.00
C ARG A 20 2.14 -8.82 -46.74
N LEU A 21 3.04 -8.14 -46.05
CA LEU A 21 4.12 -7.37 -46.68
C LEU A 21 5.51 -8.00 -46.49
N ILE A 22 5.67 -8.95 -45.56
CA ILE A 22 6.96 -9.61 -45.27
C ILE A 22 6.81 -11.15 -45.32
N PRO A 23 7.16 -11.79 -46.45
CA PRO A 23 7.07 -13.24 -46.68
C PRO A 23 8.18 -14.13 -46.07
N ASP A 24 9.14 -13.61 -45.30
CA ASP A 24 10.31 -14.39 -44.85
C ASP A 24 10.25 -14.79 -43.34
N PRO A 25 10.22 -16.10 -43.00
CA PRO A 25 10.03 -16.59 -41.62
C PRO A 25 11.22 -16.35 -40.68
N GLU A 26 12.46 -16.25 -41.19
CA GLU A 26 13.63 -15.97 -40.35
C GLU A 26 13.69 -14.53 -39.85
N GLN A 27 13.26 -13.56 -40.66
CA GLN A 27 13.24 -12.15 -40.25
C GLN A 27 12.15 -11.90 -39.21
N LYS A 28 11.03 -12.63 -39.27
CA LYS A 28 10.00 -12.61 -38.21
C LYS A 28 10.55 -13.14 -36.88
N ALA A 29 11.33 -14.22 -36.89
CA ALA A 29 11.91 -14.75 -35.67
C ALA A 29 12.89 -13.75 -35.02
N ARG A 30 13.74 -13.08 -35.81
CA ARG A 30 14.64 -12.04 -35.28
C ARG A 30 13.88 -10.80 -34.81
N ALA A 31 12.87 -10.36 -35.55
CA ALA A 31 12.02 -9.24 -35.15
C ALA A 31 11.22 -9.54 -33.87
N GLN A 32 10.73 -10.77 -33.69
CA GLN A 32 10.06 -11.19 -32.45
C GLN A 32 11.02 -11.22 -31.26
N VAL A 33 12.26 -11.69 -31.45
CA VAL A 33 13.29 -11.66 -30.40
C VAL A 33 13.66 -10.23 -30.03
N GLU A 34 13.78 -9.34 -31.01
CA GLU A 34 14.10 -7.93 -30.78
C GLU A 34 12.94 -7.16 -30.13
N LEU A 35 11.70 -7.44 -30.52
CA LEU A 35 10.50 -6.93 -29.85
C LEU A 35 10.39 -7.43 -28.41
N LEU A 36 10.70 -8.71 -28.15
CA LEU A 36 10.71 -9.27 -26.80
C LEU A 36 11.80 -8.61 -25.94
N ARG A 37 12.97 -8.32 -26.52
CA ARG A 37 14.06 -7.60 -25.85
C ARG A 37 13.65 -6.16 -25.52
N LEU A 38 13.06 -5.45 -26.47
CA LEU A 38 12.57 -4.08 -26.28
C LEU A 38 11.42 -4.02 -25.26
N GLN A 39 10.54 -5.04 -25.23
CA GLN A 39 9.50 -5.15 -24.21
C GLN A 39 10.07 -5.40 -22.82
N GLN A 40 11.07 -6.27 -22.68
CA GLN A 40 11.78 -6.48 -21.43
C GLN A 40 12.46 -5.18 -20.95
N ASP A 41 13.23 -4.52 -21.83
CA ASP A 41 13.91 -3.26 -21.51
C ASP A 41 12.93 -2.14 -21.14
N GLY A 42 11.76 -2.09 -21.79
CA GLY A 42 10.68 -1.16 -21.45
C GLY A 42 10.07 -1.43 -20.06
N ALA A 43 9.76 -2.69 -19.77
CA ALA A 43 9.23 -3.11 -18.47
C ALA A 43 10.23 -2.85 -17.33
N PHE A 44 11.52 -3.09 -17.56
CA PHE A 44 12.57 -2.78 -16.59
C PHE A 44 12.67 -1.27 -16.33
N LYS A 45 12.62 -0.44 -17.37
CA LYS A 45 12.64 1.03 -17.22
C LYS A 45 11.43 1.56 -16.45
N GLU A 46 10.24 1.00 -16.66
CA GLU A 46 9.06 1.37 -15.89
C GLU A 46 9.19 0.99 -14.40
N LEU A 47 9.71 -0.22 -14.12
CA LEU A 47 9.98 -0.66 -12.76
C LEU A 47 11.00 0.24 -12.06
N ASP A 48 12.10 0.57 -12.75
CA ASP A 48 13.15 1.45 -12.22
C ASP A 48 12.62 2.86 -11.97
N ALA A 49 11.84 3.44 -12.89
CA ALA A 49 11.22 4.73 -12.70
C ALA A 49 10.26 4.74 -11.49
N ALA A 50 9.45 3.69 -11.34
CA ALA A 50 8.57 3.54 -10.19
C ALA A 50 9.36 3.36 -8.88
N LEU A 51 10.44 2.58 -8.87
CA LEU A 51 11.31 2.43 -7.71
C LEU A 51 11.96 3.76 -7.32
N GLN A 52 12.49 4.51 -8.29
CA GLN A 52 13.09 5.83 -8.05
C GLN A 52 12.10 6.80 -7.41
N ILE A 53 10.84 6.84 -7.88
CA ILE A 53 9.79 7.68 -7.28
C ILE A 53 9.49 7.24 -5.83
N ASN A 54 9.35 5.94 -5.58
CA ASN A 54 9.10 5.43 -4.24
C ASN A 54 10.27 5.69 -3.29
N LEU A 55 11.52 5.57 -3.77
CA LEU A 55 12.73 5.87 -3.01
C LEU A 55 12.87 7.36 -2.72
N ALA A 56 12.54 8.23 -3.68
CA ALA A 56 12.51 9.67 -3.47
C ALA A 56 11.46 10.04 -2.41
N GLN A 57 10.27 9.46 -2.50
CA GLN A 57 9.22 9.68 -1.49
C GLN A 57 9.63 9.12 -0.12
N ALA A 58 10.29 7.96 -0.07
CA ALA A 58 10.80 7.39 1.17
C ALA A 58 11.86 8.29 1.81
N LYS A 59 12.79 8.85 1.01
CA LYS A 59 13.79 9.83 1.48
C LYS A 59 13.14 11.11 1.98
N ILE A 60 12.14 11.64 1.29
CA ILE A 60 11.38 12.82 1.76
C ILE A 60 10.72 12.49 3.09
N ASN A 61 10.03 11.35 3.20
CA ASN A 61 9.39 10.92 4.43
C ASN A 61 10.40 10.69 5.58
N GLU A 62 11.60 10.20 5.27
CA GLU A 62 12.68 9.99 6.24
C GLU A 62 13.27 11.32 6.72
N ILE A 63 13.50 12.27 5.81
CA ILE A 63 13.95 13.63 6.14
C ILE A 63 12.88 14.38 6.93
N GLU A 64 11.60 14.24 6.56
CA GLU A 64 10.47 14.81 7.30
C GLU A 64 10.33 14.16 8.69
N ALA A 65 10.53 12.85 8.80
CA ALA A 65 10.55 12.15 10.09
C ALA A 65 11.78 12.51 10.94
N ALA A 66 12.91 12.83 10.32
CA ALA A 66 14.13 13.30 10.97
C ALA A 66 14.09 14.80 11.29
N SER A 67 13.16 15.56 10.69
CA SER A 67 13.01 16.98 10.97
C SER A 67 12.58 17.16 12.43
N GLN A 68 13.31 18.02 13.16
CA GLN A 68 13.07 18.32 14.59
C GLN A 68 11.76 19.08 14.85
N SER A 69 10.92 19.25 13.82
CA SER A 69 9.54 19.70 13.91
C SER A 69 8.71 18.61 14.62
N GLY A 70 8.68 18.64 15.96
CA GLY A 70 7.97 17.64 16.77
C GLY A 70 6.49 17.45 16.43
N LEU A 71 5.89 18.42 15.73
CA LEU A 71 4.50 18.34 15.25
C LEU A 71 4.36 17.55 13.93
N GLN A 72 5.33 17.63 13.01
CA GLN A 72 5.29 16.88 11.74
C GLN A 72 5.82 15.46 11.86
N ALA A 73 6.90 15.25 12.61
CA ALA A 73 7.44 13.91 12.85
C ALA A 73 6.58 13.10 13.85
N GLY A 74 5.89 13.79 14.78
CA GLY A 74 5.22 13.16 15.91
C GLY A 74 3.79 12.69 15.67
N TRP A 75 3.04 13.28 14.73
CA TRP A 75 1.58 13.04 14.67
C TRP A 75 1.21 11.59 14.30
N ARG A 76 2.00 10.94 13.43
CA ARG A 76 1.81 9.53 13.02
C ARG A 76 1.98 8.57 14.21
N PRO A 77 3.10 8.59 14.95
CA PRO A 77 3.22 7.83 16.19
C PRO A 77 2.21 8.25 17.26
N LEU A 78 1.94 9.55 17.44
CA LEU A 78 1.03 10.07 18.47
C LEU A 78 -0.39 9.51 18.32
N ALA A 79 -0.93 9.43 17.10
CA ALA A 79 -2.24 8.83 16.87
C ALA A 79 -2.29 7.36 17.36
N GLY A 80 -1.21 6.60 17.12
CA GLY A 80 -1.05 5.24 17.64
C GLY A 80 -0.98 5.20 19.17
N TYR A 81 -0.19 6.08 19.79
CA TYR A 81 -0.06 6.14 21.26
C TYR A 81 -1.37 6.52 21.95
N VAL A 82 -2.14 7.47 21.40
CA VAL A 82 -3.45 7.86 21.94
C VAL A 82 -4.43 6.70 21.85
N CYS A 83 -4.41 5.94 20.75
CA CYS A 83 -5.26 4.76 20.59
C CYS A 83 -4.89 3.65 21.58
N VAL A 84 -3.61 3.35 21.76
CA VAL A 84 -3.14 2.38 22.75
C VAL A 84 -3.44 2.84 24.18
N ALA A 85 -3.30 4.13 24.47
CA ALA A 85 -3.67 4.70 25.78
C ALA A 85 -5.18 4.61 26.04
N GLY A 86 -6.02 4.84 25.03
CA GLY A 86 -7.46 4.67 25.12
C GLY A 86 -7.87 3.22 25.38
N LEU A 87 -7.25 2.25 24.70
CA LEU A 87 -7.45 0.82 24.97
C LEU A 87 -6.99 0.44 26.38
N ALA A 88 -5.85 0.96 26.85
CA ALA A 88 -5.37 0.73 28.21
C ALA A 88 -6.33 1.33 29.25
N TYR A 89 -6.91 2.50 28.98
CA TYR A 89 -7.94 3.06 29.84
C TYR A 89 -9.18 2.15 29.91
N GLU A 90 -9.71 1.75 28.75
CA GLU A 90 -10.97 1.02 28.66
C GLU A 90 -10.87 -0.40 29.24
N PHE A 91 -9.77 -1.13 28.95
CA PHE A 91 -9.61 -2.52 29.36
C PHE A 91 -8.89 -2.71 30.70
N LEU A 92 -8.00 -1.79 31.09
CA LEU A 92 -7.24 -1.89 32.34
C LEU A 92 -7.82 -0.95 33.40
N VAL A 93 -7.84 0.36 33.14
CA VAL A 93 -8.19 1.36 34.18
C VAL A 93 -9.66 1.29 34.55
N ARG A 94 -10.56 1.19 33.58
CA ARG A 94 -12.01 1.22 33.78
C ARG A 94 -12.53 0.10 34.70
N PRO A 95 -12.10 -1.18 34.59
CA PRO A 95 -12.48 -2.23 35.53
C PRO A 95 -11.60 -2.30 36.79
N LEU A 96 -10.28 -2.06 36.70
CA LEU A 96 -9.37 -2.24 37.84
C LEU A 96 -9.47 -1.10 38.84
N LEU A 97 -9.73 0.14 38.40
CA LEU A 97 -9.73 1.30 39.30
C LEU A 97 -10.90 1.24 40.31
N PRO A 98 -12.16 0.97 39.90
CA PRO A 98 -13.26 0.79 40.85
C PRO A 98 -13.08 -0.43 41.75
N TRP A 99 -12.50 -1.52 41.20
CA TRP A 99 -12.19 -2.71 41.99
C TRP A 99 -11.14 -2.42 43.07
N LEU A 100 -10.06 -1.72 42.74
CA LEU A 100 -9.04 -1.31 43.70
C LEU A 100 -9.60 -0.39 44.78
N LEU A 101 -10.45 0.57 44.39
CA LEU A 101 -11.06 1.52 45.32
C LEU A 101 -12.04 0.83 46.29
N THR A 102 -12.83 -0.12 45.81
CA THR A 102 -13.74 -0.90 46.67
C THR A 102 -12.97 -1.82 47.63
N VAL A 103 -11.88 -2.45 47.19
CA VAL A 103 -10.98 -3.24 48.07
C VAL A 103 -10.27 -2.34 49.10
N ALA A 104 -9.93 -1.10 48.74
CA ALA A 104 -9.32 -0.12 49.63
C ALA A 104 -10.30 0.50 50.65
N GLY A 105 -11.58 0.11 50.64
CA GLY A 105 -12.58 0.56 51.60
C GLY A 105 -13.38 1.79 51.17
N ALA A 106 -13.30 2.21 49.91
CA ALA A 106 -14.18 3.25 49.38
C ALA A 106 -15.59 2.69 49.14
N VAL A 107 -16.59 3.36 49.71
CA VAL A 107 -18.01 3.05 49.54
C VAL A 107 -18.58 3.98 48.47
N ASP A 108 -19.40 3.45 47.55
CA ASP A 108 -19.98 4.16 46.39
C ASP A 108 -18.93 4.77 45.43
N VAL A 109 -18.16 3.91 44.76
CA VAL A 109 -17.28 4.35 43.66
C VAL A 109 -18.12 4.54 42.38
N PRO A 110 -18.26 5.77 41.85
CA PRO A 110 -19.01 6.01 40.63
C PRO A 110 -18.33 5.34 39.42
N PRO A 111 -19.11 4.81 38.46
CA PRO A 111 -18.56 4.18 37.27
C PRO A 111 -17.80 5.20 36.40
N LEU A 112 -16.63 4.80 35.90
CA LEU A 112 -15.85 5.63 34.99
C LEU A 112 -16.57 5.75 33.61
N PRO A 113 -16.49 6.94 32.97
CA PRO A 113 -17.09 7.16 31.65
C PRO A 113 -16.49 6.20 30.61
N SER A 114 -17.34 5.66 29.73
CA SER A 114 -16.92 4.81 28.60
C SER A 114 -16.33 5.63 27.47
N LEU A 115 -15.25 5.13 26.88
CA LEU A 115 -14.73 5.64 25.59
C LEU A 115 -15.07 4.71 24.41
N ASP A 116 -15.80 3.62 24.66
CA ASP A 116 -15.95 2.45 23.80
C ASP A 116 -16.37 2.76 22.34
N ASP A 117 -17.47 3.49 22.13
CA ASP A 117 -18.00 3.78 20.78
C ASP A 117 -17.00 4.57 19.92
N VAL A 118 -16.36 5.58 20.48
CA VAL A 118 -15.40 6.45 19.77
C VAL A 118 -14.06 5.73 19.59
N LEU A 119 -13.66 4.92 20.57
CA LEU A 119 -12.41 4.16 20.55
C LEU A 119 -12.41 3.09 19.46
N PHE A 120 -13.47 2.28 19.38
CA PHE A 120 -13.59 1.26 18.35
C PHE A 120 -13.67 1.87 16.95
N GLU A 121 -14.37 2.98 16.76
CA GLU A 121 -14.40 3.70 15.48
C GLU A 121 -12.99 4.14 15.03
N LEU A 122 -12.20 4.73 15.94
CA LEU A 122 -10.81 5.12 15.69
C LEU A 122 -9.90 3.93 15.38
N VAL A 123 -10.04 2.82 16.11
CA VAL A 123 -9.29 1.58 15.87
C VAL A 123 -9.62 0.99 14.51
N PHE A 124 -10.91 0.80 14.19
CA PHE A 124 -11.34 0.24 12.92
C PHE A 124 -10.99 1.14 11.73
N GLY A 125 -11.06 2.47 11.90
CA GLY A 125 -10.63 3.42 10.89
C GLY A 125 -9.15 3.29 10.54
N MET A 126 -8.27 3.19 11.55
CA MET A 126 -6.84 3.00 11.34
C MET A 126 -6.50 1.60 10.79
N LEU A 127 -7.19 0.57 11.28
CA LEU A 127 -6.99 -0.80 10.81
C LEU A 127 -7.44 -0.93 9.33
N GLY A 128 -8.54 -0.29 8.95
CA GLY A 128 -9.06 -0.25 7.57
C GLY A 128 -8.09 0.44 6.60
N LEU A 129 -7.48 1.56 6.97
CA LEU A 129 -6.45 2.19 6.15
C LEU A 129 -5.19 1.33 6.02
N GLY A 130 -4.82 0.62 7.10
CA GLY A 130 -3.71 -0.33 7.10
C GLY A 130 -3.94 -1.55 6.21
N THR A 131 -5.17 -2.06 6.14
CA THR A 131 -5.52 -3.19 5.26
C THR A 131 -5.57 -2.78 3.79
N LEU A 132 -6.04 -1.59 3.46
CA LEU A 132 -6.04 -1.07 2.09
C LEU A 132 -4.63 -1.02 1.49
N ARG A 133 -3.63 -0.53 2.24
CA ARG A 133 -2.23 -0.53 1.78
C ARG A 133 -1.71 -1.96 1.53
N THR A 134 -2.15 -2.90 2.36
CA THR A 134 -1.72 -4.30 2.28
C THR A 134 -2.36 -4.98 1.07
N ALA A 135 -3.63 -4.69 0.79
CA ALA A 135 -4.34 -5.13 -0.40
C ALA A 135 -3.69 -4.57 -1.69
N ASP A 136 -3.29 -3.30 -1.71
CA ASP A 136 -2.57 -2.72 -2.84
C ASP A 136 -1.23 -3.40 -3.10
N ARG A 137 -0.50 -3.79 -2.03
CA ARG A 137 0.73 -4.58 -2.16
C ARG A 137 0.47 -5.96 -2.75
N TRP A 138 -0.59 -6.65 -2.31
CA TRP A 138 -0.96 -7.94 -2.89
C TRP A 138 -1.30 -7.84 -4.36
N LYS A 139 -2.10 -6.85 -4.78
CA LYS A 139 -2.44 -6.63 -6.20
C LYS A 139 -1.19 -6.38 -7.05
N ARG A 140 -0.26 -5.56 -6.57
CA ARG A 140 1.02 -5.28 -7.26
C ARG A 140 1.87 -6.54 -7.40
N VAL A 141 2.00 -7.33 -6.34
CA VAL A 141 2.77 -8.59 -6.38
C VAL A 141 2.14 -9.56 -7.37
N THR A 142 0.82 -9.75 -7.32
CA THR A 142 0.10 -10.63 -8.25
C THR A 142 0.31 -10.22 -9.70
N ALA A 143 0.23 -8.91 -10.01
CA ALA A 143 0.45 -8.38 -11.36
C ALA A 143 1.89 -8.61 -11.87
N ILE A 144 2.89 -8.58 -10.99
CA ILE A 144 4.28 -8.89 -11.35
C ILE A 144 4.41 -10.37 -11.69
N THR A 145 3.84 -11.26 -10.87
CA THR A 145 3.88 -12.72 -11.12
C THR A 145 3.12 -13.15 -12.37
N SER A 146 2.01 -12.49 -12.72
CA SER A 146 1.27 -12.83 -13.96
C SER A 146 2.04 -12.44 -15.22
N ASN A 147 2.84 -11.38 -15.18
CA ASN A 147 3.62 -10.92 -16.33
C ASN A 147 4.97 -11.64 -16.49
N THR A 148 5.45 -12.34 -15.45
CA THR A 148 6.79 -12.96 -15.42
C THR A 148 6.77 -14.48 -15.61
N TRP A 149 5.60 -15.14 -15.62
CA TRP A 149 5.50 -16.58 -15.84
C TRP A 149 4.56 -16.94 -17.02
N PRO A 150 5.10 -17.32 -18.19
CA PRO A 150 4.30 -17.75 -19.34
C PRO A 150 3.87 -19.20 -19.14
N GLY A 151 2.80 -19.44 -18.38
CA GLY A 151 2.32 -20.80 -18.10
C GLY A 151 0.87 -20.89 -17.63
N ARG A 152 0.08 -19.83 -17.72
CA ARG A 152 -1.37 -19.84 -17.52
C ARG A 152 -2.03 -18.83 -18.45
#